data_AF-A0A819QRP9-F1
#
_entry.id   AF-A0A819QRP9-F1
#
_cell.length_a   1.000
_cell.length_b   1.000
_cell.length_c   1.000
_cell.angle_alpha   90.00
_cell.angle_beta   90.00
_cell.angle_gamma   90.00
#
_symmetry.space_group_name_H-M   'P 1'
#
loop_
_entity.id
_entity.type
_entity.pdbx_description
1 polymer ?
#
loop_
_entity_poly.entity_id
_entity_poly.type
_entity_poly.pdbx_seq_one_letter_code
_entity_poly.pdbx_strand_id
1 'polypeptide(L)'
;MKNAIRSRFVVGSILLTAVGLIVLRYKHPDRERPIKIPIIIPIIFIIILVTLIGASAITDVENIKTSLILLASAIPAYIFGVVWDKKPDSFNRKYNSFAIALQKIFHVVHEEHTD
;
A
#
# COMPACT_ATOMS: atom_id res chain seq x y z
N MET A 1 -6.50 -14.22 20.65
CA MET A 1 -6.41 -14.61 19.23
C MET A 1 -6.30 -13.43 18.25
N LYS A 2 -7.17 -12.41 18.31
CA LYS A 2 -7.13 -11.22 17.41
C LYS A 2 -5.77 -10.49 17.35
N ASN A 3 -5.03 -10.45 18.47
CA ASN A 3 -3.73 -9.77 18.54
C ASN A 3 -2.63 -10.48 17.72
N ALA A 4 -2.69 -11.81 17.59
CA ALA A 4 -1.73 -12.58 16.80
C ALA A 4 -1.92 -12.34 15.30
N ILE A 5 -3.18 -12.26 14.85
CA ILE A 5 -3.54 -11.97 13.45
C ILE A 5 -3.08 -10.56 13.05
N ARG A 6 -3.31 -9.56 13.93
CA ARG A 6 -2.85 -8.19 13.71
C ARG A 6 -1.32 -8.11 13.60
N SER A 7 -0.59 -8.83 14.44
CA SER A 7 0.88 -8.86 14.38
C SER A 7 1.40 -9.48 13.07
N ARG A 8 0.79 -10.60 12.63
CA ARG A 8 1.19 -11.31 11.40
C ARG A 8 1.01 -10.50 10.12
N PHE A 9 -0.08 -9.74 10.02
CA PHE A 9 -0.31 -8.86 8.86
C PHE A 9 0.71 -7.71 8.81
N VAL A 10 1.09 -7.17 9.97
CA VAL A 10 2.10 -6.10 10.08
C VAL A 10 3.47 -6.58 9.60
N VAL A 11 3.87 -7.81 9.91
CA VAL A 11 5.15 -8.39 9.45
C VAL A 11 5.24 -8.44 7.92
N GLY A 12 4.14 -8.74 7.23
CA GLY A 12 4.10 -8.82 5.76
C GLY A 12 4.32 -7.47 5.07
N SER A 13 3.70 -6.39 5.54
CA SER A 13 3.87 -5.06 4.96
C SER A 13 5.26 -4.48 5.22
N ILE A 14 5.86 -4.81 6.37
CA ILE A 14 7.25 -4.45 6.70
C ILE A 14 8.22 -5.14 5.74
N LEU A 15 8.00 -6.41 5.39
CA LEU A 15 8.83 -7.11 4.39
C LEU A 15 8.76 -6.42 3.03
N LEU A 16 7.55 -6.09 2.55
CA LEU A 16 7.37 -5.39 1.27
C LEU A 16 8.09 -4.04 1.28
N THR A 17 7.99 -3.31 2.38
CA THR A 17 8.68 -2.02 2.55
C THR A 17 10.19 -2.19 2.53
N ALA A 18 10.73 -3.18 3.26
CA ALA A 18 12.16 -3.47 3.29
C ALA A 18 12.70 -3.84 1.90
N VAL A 19 11.99 -4.69 1.16
CA VAL A 19 12.34 -5.03 -0.22
C VAL A 19 12.28 -3.80 -1.12
N GLY A 20 11.24 -2.96 -0.99
CA GLY A 20 11.11 -1.71 -1.72
C GLY A 20 12.28 -0.76 -1.48
N LEU A 21 12.73 -0.62 -0.22
CA LEU A 21 13.90 0.19 0.14
C LEU A 21 15.20 -0.34 -0.49
N ILE A 22 15.37 -1.66 -0.56
CA ILE A 22 16.52 -2.27 -1.23
C ILE A 22 16.45 -2.05 -2.75
N VAL A 23 15.30 -2.28 -3.37
CA VAL A 23 15.09 -2.07 -4.81
C VAL A 23 15.34 -0.60 -5.17
N LEU A 24 14.85 0.34 -4.35
CA LEU A 24 15.09 1.77 -4.54
C LEU A 24 16.58 2.10 -4.45
N ARG A 25 17.30 1.45 -3.53
CA ARG A 25 18.74 1.61 -3.34
C ARG A 25 19.55 1.12 -4.56
N TYR A 26 19.07 0.13 -5.31
CA TYR A 26 19.69 -0.32 -6.55
C TYR A 26 19.27 0.52 -7.78
N LYS A 27 18.00 0.93 -7.87
CA LYS A 27 17.45 1.61 -9.05
C LYS A 27 17.80 3.11 -9.11
N HIS A 28 17.97 3.75 -7.96
CA HIS A 28 18.32 5.17 -7.86
C HIS A 28 19.50 5.38 -6.90
N PRO A 29 20.74 5.08 -7.34
CA PRO A 29 21.93 5.24 -6.50
C PRO A 29 22.28 6.71 -6.23
N ASP A 30 21.95 7.64 -7.13
CA ASP A 30 22.40 9.04 -7.12
C ASP A 30 21.62 10.00 -6.20
N ARG A 31 20.62 9.50 -5.46
CA ARG A 31 19.91 10.34 -4.47
C ARG A 31 20.83 10.61 -3.29
N GLU A 32 20.99 11.87 -2.89
CA GLU A 32 21.74 12.24 -1.69
C GLU A 32 21.15 11.56 -0.45
N ARG A 33 21.98 10.79 0.27
CA ARG A 33 21.54 10.02 1.44
C ARG A 33 22.03 10.72 2.71
N PRO A 34 21.13 11.34 3.50
CA PRO A 34 21.51 12.00 4.75
C PRO A 34 22.03 11.02 5.82
N ILE A 35 21.69 9.71 5.72
CA ILE A 35 22.13 8.67 6.67
C ILE A 35 22.59 7.42 5.90
N LYS A 36 23.83 6.99 6.13
CA LYS A 36 24.44 5.82 5.45
C LYS A 36 24.38 4.60 6.36
N ILE A 37 23.49 3.66 6.02
CA ILE A 37 23.32 2.38 6.72
C ILE A 37 23.94 1.25 5.87
N PRO A 38 24.80 0.39 6.44
CA PRO A 38 25.39 -0.73 5.70
C PRO A 38 24.31 -1.70 5.21
N ILE A 39 24.49 -2.23 3.99
CA ILE A 39 23.47 -3.05 3.31
C ILE A 39 23.29 -4.44 3.92
N ILE A 40 24.22 -4.86 4.78
CA ILE A 40 24.16 -6.14 5.50
C ILE A 40 22.98 -6.17 6.47
N ILE A 41 22.69 -5.04 7.13
CA ILE A 41 21.59 -4.91 8.09
C ILE A 41 20.22 -5.22 7.44
N PRO A 42 19.83 -4.58 6.32
CA PRO A 42 18.55 -4.89 5.68
C PRO A 42 18.47 -6.30 5.09
N ILE A 43 19.60 -6.91 4.69
CA ILE A 43 19.61 -8.30 4.21
C ILE A 43 19.26 -9.27 5.34
N ILE A 44 19.92 -9.16 6.49
CA ILE A 44 19.63 -10.01 7.66
C ILE A 44 18.18 -9.83 8.12
N PHE A 45 17.70 -8.59 8.12
CA PHE A 45 16.32 -8.28 8.47
C PHE A 45 15.31 -9.00 7.56
N ILE A 46 15.51 -8.99 6.24
CA ILE A 46 14.65 -9.71 5.29
C ILE A 46 14.66 -11.22 5.54
N ILE A 47 15.83 -11.81 5.82
CA ILE A 47 15.92 -13.25 6.09
C ILE A 47 15.07 -13.64 7.30
N ILE A 48 15.12 -12.84 8.37
CA ILE A 48 14.30 -13.06 9.57
C ILE A 48 12.81 -12.92 9.23
N LEU A 49 12.42 -11.89 8.49
CA LEU A 49 11.03 -11.65 8.11
C LEU A 49 10.46 -12.78 7.22
N VAL A 50 11.24 -13.25 6.24
CA VAL A 50 10.82 -14.35 5.34
C VAL A 50 10.62 -15.63 6.13
N THR A 51 11.52 -15.94 7.06
CA THR A 51 11.40 -17.11 7.93
C THR A 51 10.16 -17.02 8.82
N LEU A 52 9.89 -15.84 9.38
CA LEU A 52 8.74 -15.59 10.25
C LEU A 52 7.40 -15.68 9.48
N ILE A 53 7.39 -15.21 8.24
CA ILE A 53 6.22 -15.34 7.36
C ILE A 53 6.01 -16.80 6.95
N GLY A 54 7.07 -17.52 6.60
CA GLY A 54 6.99 -18.95 6.27
C GLY A 54 6.42 -19.78 7.41
N ALA A 55 6.91 -19.57 8.63
CA ALA A 55 6.36 -20.23 9.82
C ALA A 55 4.89 -19.83 10.08
N SER A 56 4.54 -18.56 9.88
CA SER A 56 3.17 -18.08 10.05
C SER A 56 2.21 -18.62 9.00
N ALA A 57 2.69 -18.84 7.77
CA ALA A 57 1.90 -19.32 6.65
C ALA A 57 1.36 -20.73 6.89
N ILE A 58 2.14 -21.60 7.55
CA ILE A 58 1.72 -22.97 7.86
C ILE A 58 0.61 -22.97 8.93
N THR A 59 0.68 -22.06 9.89
CA THR A 59 -0.26 -22.04 11.03
C THR A 59 -1.63 -21.43 10.72
N ASP A 60 -1.70 -20.38 9.89
CA ASP A 60 -2.93 -19.59 9.68
C ASP A 60 -3.20 -19.37 8.17
N VAL A 61 -3.30 -20.46 7.41
CA VAL A 61 -3.54 -20.41 5.95
C VAL A 61 -4.83 -19.64 5.61
N GLU A 62 -5.88 -19.76 6.43
CA GLU A 62 -7.19 -19.15 6.17
C GLU A 62 -7.16 -17.62 6.25
N ASN A 63 -6.47 -17.06 7.24
CA ASN A 63 -6.34 -15.61 7.41
C ASN A 63 -5.55 -14.97 6.25
N ILE A 64 -4.51 -15.67 5.78
CA ILE A 64 -3.69 -15.24 4.64
C ILE A 64 -4.52 -15.26 3.35
N LYS A 65 -5.33 -16.30 3.15
CA LYS A 65 -6.24 -16.41 2.00
C LYS A 65 -7.18 -15.20 1.92
N THR A 66 -7.80 -14.82 3.03
CA THR A 66 -8.69 -13.64 3.08
C THR A 66 -7.94 -12.34 2.78
N SER A 67 -6.72 -12.20 3.30
CA SER A 67 -5.85 -11.05 3.02
C SER A 67 -5.46 -10.96 1.54
N LEU A 68 -5.18 -12.11 0.90
CA LEU A 68 -4.87 -12.19 -0.51
C LEU A 68 -6.07 -11.83 -1.38
N ILE A 69 -7.28 -12.25 -1.00
CA ILE A 69 -8.52 -11.86 -1.70
C ILE A 69 -8.74 -10.34 -1.59
N LEU A 70 -8.48 -9.74 -0.43
CA LEU A 70 -8.60 -8.29 -0.25
C LEU A 70 -7.57 -7.54 -1.12
N LEU A 71 -6.33 -8.00 -1.16
CA LEU A 71 -5.29 -7.44 -2.04
C LEU A 71 -5.66 -7.62 -3.53
N ALA A 72 -6.20 -8.78 -3.90
CA ALA A 72 -6.66 -9.04 -5.25
C ALA A 72 -7.84 -8.14 -5.64
N SER A 73 -8.73 -7.80 -4.70
CA SER A 73 -9.83 -6.84 -4.89
C SER A 73 -9.35 -5.39 -5.08
N ALA A 74 -8.16 -5.04 -4.56
CA ALA A 74 -7.59 -3.72 -4.80
C ALA A 74 -7.19 -3.49 -6.27
N ILE A 75 -6.84 -4.55 -7.00
CA ILE A 75 -6.47 -4.49 -8.42
C ILE A 75 -7.64 -4.01 -9.32
N PRO A 76 -8.82 -4.64 -9.31
CA PRO A 76 -9.96 -4.15 -10.10
C PRO A 76 -10.38 -2.75 -9.64
N ALA A 77 -10.31 -2.44 -8.34
CA ALA A 77 -10.60 -1.08 -7.86
C ALA A 77 -9.67 -0.02 -8.49
N TYR A 78 -8.37 -0.32 -8.64
CA TYR A 78 -7.43 0.55 -9.35
C TYR A 78 -7.79 0.73 -10.82
N ILE A 79 -8.18 -0.36 -11.51
CA ILE A 79 -8.58 -0.32 -12.92
C ILE A 79 -9.84 0.55 -13.11
N PHE A 80 -10.87 0.34 -12.29
CA PHE A 80 -12.11 1.13 -12.35
C PHE A 80 -11.91 2.60 -12.01
N GLY A 81 -11.03 2.90 -11.05
CA GLY A 81 -10.81 4.26 -10.57
C GLY A 81 -9.91 5.10 -11.47
N VAL A 82 -8.77 4.53 -11.87
CA VAL A 82 -7.65 5.26 -12.49
C VAL A 82 -7.56 5.03 -13.99
N VAL A 83 -7.63 3.76 -14.44
CA VAL A 83 -7.41 3.39 -15.85
C VAL A 83 -8.64 3.71 -16.73
N TRP A 84 -9.81 3.88 -16.10
CA TRP A 84 -11.03 4.22 -16.83
C TRP A 84 -11.04 5.71 -17.24
N ASP A 85 -10.44 6.02 -18.38
CA ASP A 85 -10.33 7.39 -18.92
C ASP A 85 -11.67 7.97 -19.41
N LYS A 86 -12.53 7.15 -20.01
CA LYS A 86 -13.87 7.56 -20.47
C LYS A 86 -14.96 7.18 -19.48
N LYS A 87 -15.01 7.87 -18.33
CA LYS A 87 -16.13 7.74 -17.39
C LYS A 87 -17.40 8.35 -18.00
N PRO A 88 -18.56 7.66 -17.93
CA PRO A 88 -19.81 8.22 -18.45
C PRO A 88 -20.20 9.47 -17.65
N ASP A 89 -20.69 10.50 -18.36
CA ASP A 89 -21.00 11.81 -17.77
C ASP A 89 -21.94 11.74 -16.56
N SER A 90 -22.83 10.75 -16.52
CA SER A 90 -23.74 10.52 -15.39
C SER A 90 -23.01 10.07 -14.12
N PHE A 91 -21.92 9.30 -14.24
CA PHE A 91 -21.09 8.92 -13.10
C PHE A 91 -20.30 10.11 -12.59
N ASN A 92 -19.72 10.89 -13.50
CA ASN A 92 -18.93 12.07 -13.15
C ASN A 92 -19.81 13.15 -12.48
N ARG A 93 -21.05 13.35 -12.97
CA ARG A 93 -22.03 14.25 -12.33
C ARG A 93 -22.36 13.84 -10.90
N LYS A 94 -22.61 12.55 -10.64
CA LYS A 94 -22.89 12.06 -9.28
C LYS A 94 -21.68 12.20 -8.36
N TYR A 95 -20.49 11.86 -8.85
CA TYR A 95 -19.23 12.01 -8.11
C TYR A 95 -18.98 13.48 -7.75
N ASN A 96 -19.16 14.40 -8.69
CA ASN A 96 -18.99 15.84 -8.45
C ASN A 96 -20.02 16.39 -7.45
N SER A 97 -21.30 16.02 -7.56
CA SER A 97 -22.32 16.42 -6.58
C SER A 97 -22.00 15.92 -5.17
N PHE A 98 -21.51 14.69 -5.05
CA PHE A 98 -21.06 14.13 -3.78
C PHE A 98 -19.83 14.86 -3.24
N ALA A 99 -18.84 15.15 -4.09
CA ALA A 99 -17.66 15.92 -3.73
C ALA A 99 -18.01 17.32 -3.23
N ILE A 100 -18.92 18.03 -3.93
CA ILE A 100 -19.40 19.36 -3.51
C ILE A 100 -20.18 19.30 -2.19
N ALA A 101 -20.97 18.24 -1.97
CA ALA A 101 -21.66 18.04 -0.70
C ALA A 101 -20.66 17.84 0.46
N LEU A 102 -19.64 17.00 0.25
CA LEU A 102 -18.56 16.82 1.22
C LEU A 102 -17.79 18.14 1.46
N GLN A 103 -17.47 18.88 0.40
CA GLN A 103 -16.75 20.16 0.52
C GLN A 103 -17.52 21.19 1.33
N LYS A 104 -18.84 21.25 1.16
CA LYS A 104 -19.72 22.11 1.96
C LYS A 104 -19.78 21.66 3.43
N ILE A 105 -19.85 20.36 3.70
CA ILE A 105 -19.89 19.81 5.07
C ILE A 105 -18.58 20.08 5.81
N PHE A 106 -17.45 19.84 5.15
CA PHE A 106 -16.12 19.97 5.75
C PHE A 106 -15.52 21.38 5.62
N HIS A 107 -16.22 22.30 4.96
CA HIS A 107 -15.75 23.66 4.62
C HIS A 107 -14.33 23.63 4.02
N VAL A 108 -14.08 22.67 3.12
CA VAL A 108 -12.78 22.49 2.48
C VAL A 108 -12.80 23.16 1.11
N VAL A 109 -11.83 24.03 0.85
CA VAL A 109 -11.62 24.62 -0.47
C VAL A 109 -10.72 23.68 -1.27
N HIS A 110 -10.95 23.59 -2.58
CA HIS A 110 -10.02 22.87 -3.44
C HIS A 110 -8.68 23.62 -3.49
N GLU A 111 -7.58 22.87 -3.53
CA GLU A 111 -6.27 23.45 -3.79
C GLU A 111 -6.27 24.12 -5.17
N GLU A 112 -5.93 25.41 -5.18
CA GLU A 112 -5.72 26.15 -6.42
C GLU A 112 -4.41 25.64 -7.02
N HIS A 113 -4.50 24.86 -8.10
CA HIS A 113 -3.34 24.48 -8.88
C HIS A 113 -2.74 25.75 -9.49
N THR A 114 -1.79 26.34 -8.77
CA THR A 114 -0.96 27.43 -9.27
C THR A 114 0.04 26.84 -10.25
N ASP A 115 -0.24 26.99 -11.54
CA ASP A 115 0.78 26.87 -12.60
C ASP A 115 1.76 28.06 -12.52
#